data_AF-A0A2V8GEL1-F1
#
_entry.id   AF-A0A2V8GEL1-F1
#
_cell.length_a   1.000
_cell.length_b   1.000
_cell.length_c   1.000
_cell.angle_alpha   90.00
_cell.angle_beta   90.00
_cell.angle_gamma   90.00
#
_symmetry.space_group_name_H-M   'P 1'
#
loop_
_entity.id
_entity.type
_entity.pdbx_description
1 polymer ?
#
loop_
_entity_poly.entity_id
_entity_poly.type
_entity_poly.pdbx_seq_one_letter_code
_entity_poly.pdbx_strand_id
1 'polypeptide(L)'
;MKTPFEFVASALRATGADVQDATPLVRAMQQLGMPLYMCQPPTGYKDTADAWVNTGALVNRMNFSLTLASNKLPGVVVDSLQSQVDSQSFTRAILGDDVSETTRSTVAKATSAPQMAALTLGAPEFQRR
;
A
#
# COMPACT_ATOMS: atom_id res chain seq x y z
N MET A 1 -10.92 2.69 7.59
CA MET A 1 -9.94 2.78 6.48
C MET A 1 -8.63 3.21 7.09
N LYS A 2 -7.49 2.65 6.67
CA LYS A 2 -6.16 3.10 7.06
C LYS A 2 -5.96 4.57 6.66
N THR A 3 -5.35 5.37 7.53
CA THR A 3 -4.79 6.68 7.18
C THR A 3 -3.66 6.50 6.16
N PRO A 4 -3.24 7.56 5.44
CA PRO A 4 -2.07 7.47 4.56
C PRO A 4 -0.81 6.94 5.24
N PHE A 5 -0.55 7.36 6.48
CA PHE A 5 0.57 6.86 7.28
C PHE A 5 0.44 5.36 7.55
N GLU A 6 -0.72 4.92 8.05
CA GLU A 6 -1.00 3.50 8.33
C GLU A 6 -0.89 2.64 7.06
N PHE A 7 -1.36 3.17 5.92
CA PHE A 7 -1.28 2.49 4.63
C PHE A 7 0.16 2.30 4.17
N VAL A 8 0.97 3.37 4.16
CA VAL A 8 2.39 3.31 3.76
C VAL A 8 3.17 2.36 4.68
N ALA A 9 3.01 2.49 6.01
CA ALA A 9 3.67 1.62 6.97
C ALA A 9 3.23 0.15 6.82
N SER A 10 1.94 -0.10 6.60
CA SER A 10 1.44 -1.46 6.37
C SER A 10 1.96 -2.05 5.07
N ALA A 11 2.06 -1.27 4.00
CA ALA A 11 2.56 -1.72 2.70
C ALA A 11 4.02 -2.14 2.81
N LEU A 12 4.87 -1.31 3.44
CA LEU A 12 6.28 -1.62 3.68
C LEU A 12 6.46 -2.89 4.51
N ARG A 13 5.64 -3.05 5.57
CA ARG A 13 5.68 -4.27 6.40
C ARG A 13 5.24 -5.50 5.61
N ALA A 14 4.15 -5.38 4.85
CA ALA A 14 3.58 -6.49 4.09
C ALA A 14 4.51 -6.97 2.97
N THR A 15 5.29 -6.07 2.36
CA THR A 15 6.28 -6.43 1.34
C THR A 15 7.65 -6.79 1.91
N GLY A 16 7.88 -6.59 3.21
CA GLY A 16 9.20 -6.75 3.81
C GLY A 16 10.23 -5.81 3.20
N ALA A 17 9.83 -4.56 2.90
CA ALA A 17 10.70 -3.58 2.27
C ALA A 17 11.87 -3.20 3.19
N ASP A 18 13.09 -3.22 2.65
CA ASP A 18 14.27 -2.64 3.27
C ASP A 18 14.33 -1.14 2.96
N VAL A 19 14.40 -0.31 3.99
CA VAL A 19 14.32 1.16 3.90
C VAL A 19 15.64 1.77 4.33
N GLN A 20 16.41 2.22 3.35
CA GLN A 20 17.68 2.93 3.51
C GLN A 20 17.48 4.46 3.45
N ASP A 21 16.47 4.92 2.69
CA ASP A 21 16.06 6.34 2.64
C ASP A 21 14.54 6.47 2.79
N ALA A 22 14.10 7.18 3.83
CA ALA A 22 12.68 7.42 4.09
C ALA A 22 12.11 8.64 3.33
N THR A 23 12.96 9.46 2.69
CA THR A 23 12.55 10.70 2.02
C THR A 23 11.46 10.47 0.96
N PRO A 24 11.53 9.44 0.09
CA PRO A 24 10.45 9.17 -0.87
C PRO A 24 9.14 8.77 -0.20
N LEU A 25 9.19 8.13 0.97
CA LEU A 25 8.00 7.75 1.74
C LEU A 25 7.32 8.99 2.34
N VAL A 26 8.11 9.96 2.81
CA VAL A 26 7.58 11.27 3.25
C VAL A 26 6.83 11.96 2.12
N ARG A 27 7.43 11.99 0.92
CA ARG A 27 6.77 12.55 -0.27
C ARG A 27 5.50 11.79 -0.66
N ALA A 28 5.52 10.46 -0.57
CA ALA A 28 4.32 9.65 -0.80
C ALA A 28 3.19 10.01 0.17
N MET A 29 3.48 10.21 1.46
CA MET A 29 2.47 10.65 2.43
C MET A 29 1.90 12.04 2.11
N GLN A 30 2.74 12.97 1.63
CA GLN A 30 2.27 14.27 1.14
C GLN A 30 1.31 14.12 -0.06
N GLN A 31 1.64 13.27 -1.04
CA GLN A 31 0.80 13.00 -2.21
C GLN A 31 -0.52 12.29 -1.86
N LEU A 32 -0.52 11.51 -0.79
CA LEU A 32 -1.71 10.86 -0.24
C LEU A 32 -2.56 11.78 0.63
N GLY A 33 -2.16 13.05 0.81
CA GLY A 33 -2.92 14.07 1.53
C GLY A 33 -2.63 14.18 3.03
N MET A 34 -1.59 13.50 3.53
CA MET A 34 -1.16 13.57 4.93
C MET A 34 0.31 13.98 5.03
N PRO A 35 0.66 15.25 4.73
CA PRO A 35 2.01 15.74 4.90
C PRO A 35 2.43 15.65 6.38
N LEU A 36 3.54 14.94 6.66
CA LEU A 36 3.97 14.73 8.04
C LEU A 36 4.23 16.04 8.78
N TYR A 37 3.66 16.15 9.99
CA TYR A 37 3.80 17.30 10.89
C TYR A 37 3.32 18.64 10.31
N MET A 38 2.53 18.64 9.23
CA MET A 38 2.02 19.86 8.59
C MET A 38 0.52 20.11 8.85
N CYS A 39 -0.12 19.30 9.70
CA CYS A 39 -1.50 19.57 10.10
C CYS A 39 -1.56 20.85 10.94
N GLN A 40 -2.49 21.75 10.63
CA GLN A 40 -2.68 22.96 11.42
C GLN A 40 -3.20 22.59 12.82
N PRO A 41 -2.62 23.18 13.89
CA PRO A 41 -3.14 23.03 15.25
C PRO A 41 -4.61 23.50 15.36
N PRO A 42 -5.39 23.00 16.35
CA PRO A 42 -4.95 22.19 17.49
C PRO A 42 -5.23 20.69 17.37
N THR A 43 -6.04 20.25 16.40
CA THR A 43 -6.66 18.90 16.43
C THR A 43 -5.89 17.80 15.72
N GLY A 44 -4.86 18.12 14.93
CA GLY A 44 -4.14 17.13 14.12
C GLY A 44 -4.99 16.52 13.00
N TYR A 45 -4.46 15.47 12.36
CA TYR A 45 -5.13 14.77 11.26
C TYR A 45 -6.31 13.93 11.77
N LYS A 46 -7.42 13.93 11.03
CA LYS A 46 -8.60 13.13 11.38
C LYS A 46 -8.28 11.63 11.32
N ASP A 47 -8.80 10.89 12.29
CA ASP A 47 -8.69 9.42 12.31
C ASP A 47 -9.93 8.71 11.73
N THR A 48 -10.74 9.42 10.94
CA THR A 48 -12.02 8.93 10.42
C THR A 48 -11.89 8.49 8.96
N ALA A 49 -12.63 7.45 8.57
CA ALA A 49 -12.52 6.88 7.23
C ALA A 49 -12.92 7.87 6.13
N ASP A 50 -13.95 8.69 6.36
CA ASP A 50 -14.44 9.72 5.43
C ASP A 50 -13.37 10.75 5.05
N ALA A 51 -12.39 11.00 5.93
CA ALA A 51 -11.28 11.90 5.65
C ALA A 51 -10.30 11.33 4.61
N TRP A 52 -10.26 10.01 4.45
CA TRP A 52 -9.23 9.31 3.67
C TRP A 52 -9.79 8.48 2.50
N VAL A 53 -11.10 8.27 2.46
CA VAL A 53 -11.80 7.59 1.35
C VAL A 53 -12.25 8.64 0.34
N ASN A 54 -11.50 8.78 -0.75
CA ASN A 54 -11.99 9.43 -1.96
C ASN A 54 -11.34 8.78 -3.20
N THR A 55 -11.92 8.99 -4.38
CA THR A 55 -11.46 8.38 -5.63
C THR A 55 -10.00 8.71 -5.95
N GLY A 56 -9.58 9.96 -5.74
CA GLY A 56 -8.18 10.37 -5.93
C GLY A 56 -7.21 9.67 -4.96
N ALA A 57 -7.60 9.53 -3.69
CA ALA A 57 -6.81 8.85 -2.68
C ALA A 57 -6.61 7.36 -3.01
N LEU A 58 -7.64 6.67 -3.51
CA LEU A 58 -7.52 5.27 -3.91
C LEU A 58 -6.57 5.08 -5.10
N VAL A 59 -6.64 5.97 -6.10
CA VAL A 59 -5.72 5.95 -7.25
C VAL A 59 -4.28 6.22 -6.79
N ASN A 60 -4.06 7.20 -5.92
CA ASN A 60 -2.74 7.50 -5.39
C ASN A 60 -2.17 6.33 -4.57
N ARG A 61 -3.00 5.63 -3.81
CA ARG A 61 -2.59 4.40 -3.11
C ARG A 61 -2.18 3.30 -4.07
N MET A 62 -2.94 3.08 -5.14
CA MET A 62 -2.59 2.09 -6.17
C MET A 62 -1.26 2.44 -6.86
N ASN A 63 -1.06 3.71 -7.21
CA ASN A 63 0.18 4.19 -7.81
C ASN A 63 1.38 4.03 -6.87
N PHE A 64 1.20 4.34 -5.58
CA PHE A 64 2.21 4.09 -4.56
C PHE A 64 2.56 2.60 -4.48
N SER A 65 1.56 1.72 -4.37
CA SER A 65 1.78 0.27 -4.28
C SER A 65 2.53 -0.26 -5.50
N LEU A 66 2.20 0.20 -6.71
CA LEU A 66 2.91 -0.20 -7.93
C LEU A 66 4.35 0.31 -7.96
N THR A 67 4.58 1.56 -7.52
CA THR A 67 5.92 2.15 -7.46
C THR A 67 6.81 1.41 -6.46
N LEU A 68 6.26 1.10 -5.27
CA LEU A 68 6.92 0.31 -4.23
C LEU A 68 7.24 -1.10 -4.74
N ALA A 69 6.24 -1.80 -5.27
CA ALA A 69 6.40 -3.18 -5.73
C ALA A 69 7.33 -3.31 -6.96
N SER A 70 7.48 -2.24 -7.74
CA SER A 70 8.39 -2.18 -8.88
C SER A 70 9.81 -1.72 -8.51
N ASN A 71 10.13 -1.56 -7.23
CA ASN A 71 11.43 -1.03 -6.76
C ASN A 71 11.80 0.32 -7.39
N LYS A 72 10.80 1.20 -7.59
CA LYS A 72 10.98 2.54 -8.18
C LYS A 72 11.08 3.65 -7.13
N LEU A 73 11.09 3.30 -5.85
CA LEU A 73 11.34 4.23 -4.75
C LEU A 73 12.84 4.20 -4.40
N PRO A 74 13.58 5.30 -4.61
CA PRO A 74 15.01 5.34 -4.25
C PRO A 74 15.23 5.01 -2.78
N GLY A 75 16.20 4.14 -2.48
CA GLY A 75 16.51 3.74 -1.10
C GLY A 75 15.43 2.92 -0.40
N VAL A 76 14.44 2.38 -1.13
CA VAL A 76 13.48 1.40 -0.63
C VAL A 76 13.48 0.19 -1.56
N VAL A 77 13.88 -0.96 -1.05
CA VAL A 77 14.04 -2.18 -1.83
C VAL A 77 13.13 -3.28 -1.30
N VAL A 78 12.43 -3.95 -2.20
CA VAL A 78 11.56 -5.09 -1.94
C VAL A 78 12.14 -6.31 -2.63
N ASP A 79 12.71 -7.21 -1.83
CA ASP A 79 13.38 -8.44 -2.30
C ASP A 79 12.40 -9.64 -2.37
N SER A 80 11.44 -9.68 -1.44
CA SER A 80 10.54 -10.82 -1.24
C SER A 80 9.59 -11.09 -2.42
N LEU A 81 9.32 -10.10 -3.28
CA LEU A 81 8.35 -10.22 -4.38
C LEU A 81 8.86 -11.05 -5.56
N GLN A 82 10.18 -11.25 -5.69
CA GLN A 82 10.77 -12.00 -6.80
C GLN A 82 10.78 -13.51 -6.53
N SER A 83 10.74 -13.90 -5.25
CA SER A 83 10.86 -15.29 -4.80
C SER A 83 9.51 -15.97 -4.54
N GLN A 84 8.40 -15.24 -4.54
CA GLN A 84 7.08 -15.80 -4.25
C GLN A 84 6.41 -16.33 -5.52
N VAL A 85 6.50 -17.65 -5.69
CA VAL A 85 6.09 -18.41 -6.88
C VAL A 85 4.56 -18.57 -7.00
N ASP A 86 3.79 -18.23 -5.95
CA ASP A 86 2.32 -18.37 -5.98
C ASP A 86 1.58 -17.10 -5.49
N SER A 87 0.81 -16.51 -6.40
CA SER A 87 -0.05 -15.34 -6.15
C SER A 87 -1.06 -15.52 -5.03
N GLN A 88 -1.57 -16.73 -4.83
CA GLN A 88 -2.56 -17.01 -3.80
C GLN A 88 -1.91 -17.06 -2.42
N SER A 89 -0.73 -17.68 -2.31
CA SER A 89 0.05 -17.70 -1.08
C SER A 89 0.43 -16.29 -0.61
N PHE A 90 0.92 -15.43 -1.51
CA PHE A 90 1.26 -14.03 -1.20
C PHE A 90 0.03 -13.24 -0.76
N THR A 91 -1.08 -13.36 -1.50
CA THR A 91 -2.31 -12.63 -1.19
C THR A 91 -2.88 -13.04 0.16
N ARG A 92 -2.86 -14.34 0.49
CA ARG A 92 -3.28 -14.84 1.80
C ARG A 92 -2.34 -14.39 2.91
N ALA A 93 -1.04 -14.38 2.67
CA ALA A 93 -0.06 -13.89 3.65
C ALA A 93 -0.27 -12.43 4.02
N ILE A 94 -0.72 -11.59 3.07
CA ILE A 94 -0.96 -10.16 3.31
C ILE A 94 -2.38 -9.87 3.82
N LEU A 95 -3.41 -10.49 3.23
CA LEU A 95 -4.81 -10.14 3.48
C LEU A 95 -5.53 -11.09 4.45
N GLY A 96 -4.89 -12.22 4.82
CA GLY A 96 -5.52 -13.27 5.64
C GLY A 96 -6.47 -14.16 4.85
N ASP A 97 -7.36 -14.86 5.55
CA ASP A 97 -8.25 -15.87 4.96
C ASP A 97 -9.57 -15.27 4.38
N ASP A 98 -9.98 -14.10 4.86
CA ASP A 98 -11.26 -13.44 4.52
C ASP A 98 -11.20 -12.58 3.23
N VAL A 99 -10.38 -12.97 2.26
CA VAL A 99 -10.27 -12.26 0.97
C VAL A 99 -11.49 -12.55 0.10
N SER A 100 -12.13 -11.51 -0.44
CA SER A 100 -13.26 -11.68 -1.37
C SER A 100 -12.85 -12.36 -2.67
N GLU A 101 -13.79 -13.10 -3.27
CA GLU A 101 -13.57 -13.77 -4.56
C GLU A 101 -13.27 -12.79 -5.70
N THR A 102 -13.82 -11.57 -5.61
CA THR A 102 -13.52 -10.49 -6.55
C THR A 102 -12.07 -10.04 -6.45
N THR A 103 -11.52 -9.90 -5.24
CA THR A 103 -10.10 -9.57 -5.03
C THR A 103 -9.21 -10.72 -5.53
N ARG A 104 -9.52 -11.97 -5.18
CA ARG A 104 -8.74 -13.15 -5.61
C ARG A 104 -8.67 -13.27 -7.13
N SER A 105 -9.81 -13.17 -7.81
CA SER A 105 -9.87 -13.25 -9.28
C SER A 105 -9.20 -12.07 -9.98
N THR A 106 -9.15 -10.90 -9.35
CA THR A 106 -8.44 -9.72 -9.90
C THR A 106 -6.93 -9.89 -9.75
N VAL A 107 -6.44 -10.34 -8.60
CA VAL A 107 -5.01 -10.59 -8.37
C VAL A 107 -4.50 -11.73 -9.26
N ALA A 108 -5.31 -12.77 -9.48
CA ALA A 108 -4.98 -13.88 -10.38
C ALA A 108 -4.78 -13.45 -11.85
N LYS A 109 -5.29 -12.28 -12.24
CA LYS A 109 -5.09 -11.70 -13.59
C LYS A 109 -3.82 -10.88 -13.72
N ALA A 110 -3.05 -10.69 -12.64
CA ALA A 110 -1.79 -9.97 -12.70
C ALA A 110 -0.81 -10.68 -13.64
N THR A 111 -0.12 -9.92 -14.49
CA THR A 111 0.86 -10.46 -15.43
C THR A 111 2.29 -10.38 -14.93
N SER A 112 2.52 -9.70 -13.81
CA SER A 112 3.84 -9.52 -13.20
C SER A 112 3.76 -9.48 -11.68
N ALA A 113 4.84 -9.88 -11.00
CA ALA A 113 4.91 -9.85 -9.53
C ALA A 113 4.68 -8.45 -8.93
N PRO A 114 5.24 -7.35 -9.51
CA PRO A 114 4.92 -6.00 -9.05
C PRO A 114 3.44 -5.62 -9.20
N GLN A 115 2.80 -6.04 -10.29
CA GLN A 115 1.37 -5.78 -10.51
C GLN A 115 0.52 -6.60 -9.53
N MET A 116 0.86 -7.86 -9.29
CA MET A 116 0.21 -8.71 -8.30
C MET A 116 0.27 -8.05 -6.92
N ALA A 117 1.46 -7.65 -6.47
CA ALA A 117 1.64 -6.95 -5.21
C ALA A 117 0.87 -5.63 -5.15
N ALA A 118 0.89 -4.85 -6.24
CA ALA A 118 0.11 -3.62 -6.31
C ALA A 118 -1.39 -3.88 -6.17
N LEU A 119 -1.93 -4.92 -6.81
CA LEU A 119 -3.35 -5.28 -6.73
C LEU A 119 -3.73 -5.79 -5.33
N THR A 120 -2.87 -6.62 -4.71
CA THR A 120 -3.07 -7.08 -3.33
C THR A 120 -3.10 -5.91 -2.34
N LEU A 121 -2.16 -4.96 -2.45
CA LEU A 121 -2.10 -3.76 -1.59
C LEU A 121 -3.21 -2.75 -1.94
N GLY A 122 -3.70 -2.74 -3.17
CA GLY A 122 -4.81 -1.91 -3.63
C GLY A 122 -6.19 -2.43 -3.22
N ALA A 123 -6.28 -3.71 -2.82
CA ALA A 123 -7.53 -4.37 -2.51
C ALA A 123 -8.29 -3.71 -1.35
N PRO A 124 -9.65 -3.66 -1.39
CA PRO A 124 -10.46 -3.08 -0.31
C PRO A 124 -10.15 -3.65 1.07
N GLU A 125 -9.81 -4.93 1.16
CA GLU A 125 -9.43 -5.63 2.39
C GLU A 125 -8.14 -5.04 2.98
N PHE A 126 -7.14 -4.73 2.15
CA PHE A 126 -5.90 -4.10 2.62
C PHE A 126 -6.12 -2.68 3.14
N GLN A 127 -7.13 -1.97 2.62
CA GLN A 127 -7.47 -0.61 3.04
C GLN A 127 -8.13 -0.55 4.43
N ARG A 128 -8.55 -1.69 4.98
CA ARG A 128 -9.14 -1.80 6.32
C ARG A 128 -8.04 -1.87 7.39
N ARG A 129 -8.42 -1.56 8.63
CA ARG A 129 -7.55 -1.68 9.80
C ARG A 129 -7.48 -3.12 10.25
#